data_AF-A0A7D9M5S5-F1
#
_entry.id   AF-A0A7D9M5S5-F1
#
_cell.length_a   1.000
_cell.length_b   1.000
_cell.length_c   1.000
_cell.angle_alpha   90.00
_cell.angle_beta   90.00
_cell.angle_gamma   90.00
#
_symmetry.space_group_name_H-M   'P 1'
#
loop_
_entity.id
_entity.type
_entity.pdbx_description
1 polymer ?
#
loop_
_entity_poly.entity_id
_entity_poly.type
_entity_poly.pdbx_seq_one_letter_code
_entity_poly.pdbx_strand_id
1 'polypeptide(L)'
;MKNAGLFRHTRTYFPIITSLAENGHQNKAFELFDEMHHYTFKSKKSITMSVPPDMTVALIKSCFQSEISEYNKATEVLLWYNHSGQLLTLQILNAIKEWLDNDPVNSWTMKECRISKEGLCNNCGKYLDPGYLTSNEREELKLDILNTIEGIFNSEGKAGKRERFCKFVTFIKQCSPCDVIIDGMSIGLSSSVQKQKKRFNFNILLKVSDHFIQQERKVLVLLNTSIPPSFLSNNVQYFVSDVGDDDLYIMYANAMWNMAPFLVTRDKFREHRFLLAFHNHASHMKWIRSHTIRVSVERDALIFHRQRYDPVVQTGNSSWHFPLVDGSWFCARKVVI
;
A
#
# COMPACT_ATOMS: atom_id res chain seq x y z
N MET A 1 -38.52 -20.85 2.21
CA MET A 1 -37.70 -20.15 3.22
C MET A 1 -36.36 -19.83 2.59
N LYS A 2 -36.03 -18.55 2.40
CA LYS A 2 -34.69 -18.15 1.93
C LYS A 2 -33.70 -18.50 3.04
N ASN A 3 -32.67 -19.29 2.74
CA ASN A 3 -31.52 -19.46 3.62
C ASN A 3 -30.86 -18.09 3.81
N ALA A 4 -31.33 -17.33 4.79
CA ALA A 4 -30.61 -16.21 5.34
C ALA A 4 -29.46 -16.78 6.16
N GLY A 5 -28.47 -17.36 5.48
CA GLY A 5 -27.21 -17.73 6.12
C GLY A 5 -26.63 -16.50 6.80
N LEU A 6 -26.12 -16.65 8.02
CA LEU A 6 -25.42 -15.57 8.71
C LEU A 6 -24.47 -14.88 7.73
N PHE A 7 -24.55 -13.55 7.63
CA PHE A 7 -23.57 -12.77 6.88
C PHE A 7 -22.17 -13.08 7.45
N ARG A 8 -21.37 -13.86 6.71
CA ARG A 8 -19.98 -14.16 7.08
C ARG A 8 -19.22 -12.83 7.05
N HIS A 9 -18.88 -12.28 8.20
CA HIS A 9 -17.98 -11.13 8.27
C HIS A 9 -16.54 -11.65 8.25
N THR A 10 -15.57 -10.90 7.71
CA THR A 10 -14.15 -11.30 7.74
C THR A 10 -13.68 -11.67 9.16
N ARG A 11 -14.18 -10.94 10.17
CA ARG A 11 -13.92 -11.22 11.60
C ARG A 11 -14.46 -12.56 12.11
N THR A 12 -15.48 -13.13 11.46
CA THR A 12 -16.03 -14.44 11.82
C THR A 12 -15.04 -15.57 11.50
N TYR A 13 -14.16 -15.36 10.51
CA TYR A 13 -13.12 -16.34 10.18
C TYR A 13 -12.04 -16.43 11.25
N PHE A 14 -11.71 -15.32 11.93
CA PHE A 14 -10.55 -15.25 12.83
C PHE A 14 -10.52 -16.33 13.92
N PRO A 15 -11.54 -16.48 14.79
CA PRO A 15 -11.50 -17.51 15.83
C PRO A 15 -11.52 -18.94 15.26
N ILE A 16 -12.18 -19.13 14.11
CA ILE A 16 -12.29 -20.46 13.47
C ILE A 16 -10.92 -20.88 12.90
N ILE A 17 -10.27 -20.00 12.14
CA ILE A 17 -8.93 -20.24 11.59
C ILE A 17 -7.93 -20.50 12.72
N THR A 18 -7.95 -19.66 13.75
CA THR A 18 -7.04 -19.77 14.91
C THR A 18 -7.21 -21.13 15.58
N SER A 19 -8.44 -21.50 15.94
CA SER A 19 -8.75 -22.79 16.56
C SER A 19 -8.36 -23.98 15.68
N LEU A 20 -8.64 -23.94 14.38
CA LEU A 20 -8.25 -25.03 13.46
C LEU A 20 -6.72 -25.19 13.39
N ALA A 21 -5.98 -24.08 13.30
CA ALA A 21 -4.52 -24.12 13.24
C ALA A 21 -3.91 -24.66 14.55
N GLU A 22 -4.43 -24.25 15.71
CA GLU A 22 -3.99 -24.73 17.03
C GLU A 22 -4.29 -26.21 17.27
N ASN A 23 -5.35 -26.75 16.67
CA ASN A 23 -5.79 -28.14 16.86
C ASN A 23 -5.31 -29.08 15.74
N GLY A 24 -4.28 -28.71 14.97
CA GLY A 24 -3.68 -29.57 13.95
C GLY A 24 -4.49 -29.71 12.66
N HIS A 25 -5.56 -28.94 12.47
CA HIS A 25 -6.35 -28.90 11.24
C HIS A 25 -5.81 -27.88 10.22
N GLN A 26 -4.49 -27.92 9.98
CA GLN A 26 -3.76 -26.92 9.18
C GLN A 26 -4.37 -26.70 7.79
N ASN A 27 -4.61 -27.78 7.02
CA ASN A 27 -5.20 -27.68 5.67
C ASN A 27 -6.50 -26.85 5.66
N LYS A 28 -7.38 -27.09 6.64
CA LYS A 28 -8.66 -26.37 6.71
C LYS A 28 -8.48 -24.92 7.16
N ALA A 29 -7.52 -24.65 8.05
CA ALA A 29 -7.19 -23.30 8.48
C ALA A 29 -6.73 -22.44 7.29
N PHE A 30 -5.83 -22.97 6.44
CA PHE A 30 -5.35 -22.27 5.24
C PHE A 30 -6.41 -22.10 4.16
N GLU A 31 -7.26 -23.12 3.93
CA GLU A 31 -8.41 -22.99 3.02
C GLU A 31 -9.34 -21.83 3.44
N LEU A 32 -9.63 -21.72 4.75
CA LEU A 32 -10.45 -20.63 5.28
C LEU A 32 -9.72 -19.29 5.28
N PHE A 33 -8.39 -19.27 5.41
CA PHE A 33 -7.57 -18.07 5.27
C PHE A 33 -7.67 -17.50 3.85
N ASP A 34 -7.55 -18.35 2.84
CA ASP A 34 -7.71 -17.97 1.43
C ASP A 34 -9.15 -17.54 1.13
N GLU A 35 -10.15 -18.27 1.63
CA GLU A 35 -11.56 -17.91 1.50
C GLU A 35 -11.83 -16.52 2.11
N MET A 36 -11.29 -16.26 3.31
CA MET A 36 -11.43 -14.99 4.02
C MET A 36 -10.88 -13.82 3.18
N HIS A 37 -9.74 -14.00 2.51
CA HIS A 37 -9.16 -13.00 1.62
C HIS A 37 -10.04 -12.76 0.39
N HIS A 38 -10.52 -13.82 -0.25
CA HIS A 38 -11.41 -13.73 -1.39
C HIS A 38 -12.79 -13.11 -1.05
N TYR A 39 -13.32 -13.41 0.13
CA TYR A 39 -14.60 -12.86 0.58
C TYR A 39 -14.49 -11.36 0.91
N THR A 40 -13.39 -10.96 1.55
CA THR A 40 -13.12 -9.55 1.84
C THR A 40 -13.14 -8.73 0.56
N PHE A 41 -12.56 -9.27 -0.52
CA PHE A 41 -12.61 -8.70 -1.86
C PHE A 41 -14.05 -8.54 -2.40
N LYS A 42 -14.87 -9.60 -2.38
CA LYS A 42 -16.24 -9.56 -2.93
C LYS A 42 -17.18 -8.61 -2.20
N SER A 43 -16.97 -8.43 -0.89
CA SER A 43 -17.89 -7.65 -0.07
C SER A 43 -17.89 -6.15 -0.36
N LYS A 44 -16.87 -5.61 -1.06
CA LYS A 44 -16.63 -4.16 -1.27
C LYS A 44 -16.69 -3.30 0.02
N LYS A 45 -16.69 -3.93 1.19
CA LYS A 45 -16.73 -3.23 2.46
C LYS A 45 -15.30 -2.83 2.81
N SER A 46 -15.12 -1.57 3.17
CA SER A 46 -13.92 -1.02 3.82
C SER A 46 -13.75 -1.69 5.20
N ILE A 47 -13.38 -2.96 5.20
CA ILE A 47 -12.99 -3.69 6.40
C ILE A 47 -11.47 -3.64 6.39
N THR A 48 -10.91 -2.91 7.35
CA THR A 48 -9.48 -2.94 7.66
C THR A 48 -9.03 -4.41 7.72
N MET A 49 -8.21 -4.82 6.75
CA MET A 49 -7.67 -6.19 6.63
C MET A 49 -6.60 -6.50 7.68
N SER A 50 -6.67 -5.92 8.87
CA SER A 50 -5.76 -6.30 9.95
C SER A 50 -6.13 -7.71 10.37
N VAL A 51 -5.25 -8.66 10.06
CA VAL A 51 -5.32 -10.01 10.60
C VAL A 51 -4.87 -9.93 12.07
N PRO A 52 -5.60 -10.55 13.02
CA PRO A 52 -5.16 -10.60 14.41
C PRO A 52 -3.79 -11.31 14.52
N PRO A 53 -2.84 -10.76 15.29
CA PRO A 53 -1.53 -11.38 15.46
C PRO A 53 -1.60 -12.84 15.91
N ASP A 54 -2.54 -13.16 16.77
CA ASP A 54 -2.82 -14.46 17.37
C ASP A 54 -3.19 -15.50 16.30
N MET A 55 -4.01 -15.11 15.31
CA MET A 55 -4.35 -15.96 14.17
C MET A 55 -3.12 -16.25 13.30
N THR A 56 -2.31 -15.22 13.03
CA THR A 56 -1.06 -15.37 12.27
C THR A 56 -0.06 -16.27 13.00
N VAL A 57 0.10 -16.09 14.31
CA VAL A 57 0.95 -16.93 15.14
C VAL A 57 0.48 -18.38 15.06
N ALA A 58 -0.81 -18.64 15.24
CA ALA A 58 -1.36 -20.00 15.15
C ALA A 58 -1.10 -20.65 13.78
N LEU A 59 -1.32 -19.92 12.68
CA LEU A 59 -1.03 -20.40 11.33
C LEU A 59 0.45 -20.76 11.16
N ILE A 60 1.37 -19.89 11.57
CA ILE A 60 2.81 -20.14 11.45
C ILE A 60 3.23 -21.34 12.33
N LYS A 61 2.75 -21.41 13.58
CA LYS A 61 3.06 -22.51 14.50
C LYS A 61 2.54 -23.85 14.02
N SER A 62 1.39 -23.86 13.33
CA SER A 62 0.85 -25.08 12.73
C SER A 62 1.74 -25.67 11.64
N CYS A 63 2.75 -24.93 11.14
CA CYS A 63 3.72 -25.39 10.13
C CYS A 63 5.01 -26.00 10.73
N PHE A 64 5.09 -26.19 12.05
CA PHE A 64 6.32 -26.69 12.71
C PHE A 64 6.57 -28.19 12.54
N GLN A 65 5.52 -28.98 12.26
CA GLN A 65 5.57 -30.45 12.30
C GLN A 65 5.61 -31.09 10.90
N SER A 66 6.00 -30.30 9.92
CA SER A 66 5.61 -30.52 8.53
C SER A 66 6.71 -31.19 7.71
N GLU A 67 6.33 -32.20 6.90
CA GLU A 67 7.13 -32.63 5.75
C GLU A 67 7.41 -31.42 4.82
N ILE A 68 8.44 -31.51 3.97
CA ILE A 68 8.91 -30.40 3.08
C ILE A 68 7.76 -29.71 2.32
N SER A 69 6.66 -30.40 2.03
CA SER A 69 5.48 -29.85 1.35
C SER A 69 4.75 -28.76 2.15
N GLU A 70 4.69 -28.82 3.48
CA GLU A 70 3.95 -27.84 4.29
C GLU A 70 4.83 -26.69 4.82
N TYR A 71 6.15 -26.77 4.67
CA TYR A 71 7.08 -25.62 4.85
C TYR A 71 6.68 -24.42 3.98
N ASN A 72 6.07 -24.67 2.81
CA ASN A 72 5.61 -23.63 1.89
C ASN A 72 4.44 -22.78 2.45
N LYS A 73 3.61 -23.32 3.35
CA LYS A 73 2.42 -22.61 3.86
C LYS A 73 2.76 -21.43 4.77
N ALA A 74 3.79 -21.57 5.61
CA ALA A 74 4.28 -20.41 6.38
C ALA A 74 4.79 -19.30 5.44
N THR A 75 5.41 -19.68 4.32
CA THR A 75 5.83 -18.72 3.28
C THR A 75 4.64 -18.01 2.63
N GLU A 76 3.49 -18.67 2.46
CA GLU A 76 2.25 -18.03 1.97
C GLU A 76 1.75 -16.94 2.92
N VAL A 77 1.80 -17.18 4.24
CA VAL A 77 1.48 -16.14 5.25
C VAL A 77 2.44 -14.96 5.13
N LEU A 78 3.74 -15.21 4.98
CA LEU A 78 4.75 -14.16 4.83
C LEU A 78 4.59 -13.39 3.51
N LEU A 79 4.22 -14.07 2.43
CA LEU A 79 3.89 -13.46 1.14
C LEU A 79 2.66 -12.55 1.27
N TRP A 80 1.67 -12.93 2.06
CA TRP A 80 0.54 -12.06 2.36
C TRP A 80 0.98 -10.79 3.11
N TYR A 81 1.90 -10.87 4.07
CA TYR A 81 2.47 -9.69 4.73
C TYR A 81 3.21 -8.79 3.73
N ASN A 82 3.97 -9.38 2.81
CA ASN A 82 4.61 -8.66 1.72
C ASN A 82 3.59 -7.89 0.86
N HIS A 83 2.58 -8.59 0.32
CA HIS A 83 1.57 -8.01 -0.56
C HIS A 83 0.72 -6.94 0.15
N SER A 84 0.30 -7.21 1.38
CA SER A 84 -0.55 -6.30 2.16
C SER A 84 0.20 -5.06 2.68
N GLY A 85 1.53 -5.14 2.79
CA GLY A 85 2.37 -4.12 3.39
C GLY A 85 2.12 -3.93 4.88
N GLN A 86 1.64 -4.96 5.58
CA GLN A 86 1.51 -4.95 7.02
C GLN A 86 2.87 -5.20 7.67
N LEU A 87 3.08 -4.54 8.80
CA LEU A 87 4.28 -4.72 9.61
C LEU A 87 4.02 -5.81 10.64
N LEU A 88 5.08 -6.52 11.03
CA LEU A 88 4.98 -7.62 11.98
C LEU A 88 4.92 -7.08 13.42
N THR A 89 4.25 -7.82 14.29
CA THR A 89 4.41 -7.65 15.75
C THR A 89 5.57 -8.51 16.24
N LEU A 90 6.08 -8.21 17.44
CA LEU A 90 7.10 -9.04 18.07
C LEU A 90 6.62 -10.48 18.31
N GLN A 91 5.32 -10.67 18.60
CA GLN A 91 4.72 -12.00 18.77
C GLN A 91 4.79 -12.83 17.47
N ILE A 92 4.46 -12.22 16.34
CA ILE A 92 4.56 -12.88 15.02
C ILE A 92 6.03 -13.17 14.70
N LEU A 93 6.94 -12.23 14.95
CA LEU A 93 8.38 -12.42 14.73
C LEU A 93 8.92 -13.62 15.52
N ASN A 94 8.50 -13.80 16.77
CA ASN A 94 8.90 -14.95 17.58
C ASN A 94 8.39 -16.28 16.99
N ALA A 95 7.16 -16.32 16.47
CA ALA A 95 6.65 -17.50 15.77
C ALA A 95 7.42 -17.80 14.48
N ILE A 96 7.80 -16.76 13.72
CA ILE A 96 8.67 -16.89 12.53
C ILE A 96 10.04 -17.41 12.93
N LYS A 97 10.60 -16.95 14.06
CA LYS A 97 11.88 -17.45 14.57
C LYS A 97 11.80 -18.95 14.85
N GLU A 98 10.81 -19.37 15.63
CA GLU A 98 10.58 -20.77 15.95
C GLU A 98 10.40 -21.60 14.65
N TRP A 99 9.67 -21.08 13.66
CA TRP A 99 9.54 -21.73 12.35
C TRP A 99 10.90 -21.89 11.63
N LEU A 100 11.69 -20.83 11.53
CA LEU A 100 13.01 -20.87 10.89
C LEU A 100 14.02 -21.75 11.62
N ASP A 101 13.95 -21.80 12.96
CA ASP A 101 14.78 -22.68 13.79
C ASP A 101 14.46 -24.17 13.56
N ASN A 102 13.28 -24.48 13.00
CA ASN A 102 12.83 -25.83 12.62
C ASN A 102 12.85 -26.08 11.10
N ASP A 103 13.49 -25.24 10.29
CA ASP A 103 13.66 -25.51 8.84
C ASP A 103 14.50 -26.80 8.66
N PRO A 104 13.95 -27.86 8.03
CA PRO A 104 14.64 -29.15 7.88
C PRO A 104 15.77 -29.12 6.85
N VAL A 105 15.84 -28.07 6.02
CA VAL A 105 16.79 -27.95 4.90
C VAL A 105 17.91 -26.95 5.21
N ASN A 106 17.59 -25.83 5.86
CA ASN A 106 18.56 -24.76 6.11
C ASN A 106 18.67 -24.44 7.59
N SER A 107 19.90 -24.17 8.05
CA SER A 107 20.11 -23.57 9.36
C SER A 107 20.08 -22.05 9.26
N TRP A 108 19.19 -21.41 10.03
CA TRP A 108 19.06 -19.95 10.05
C TRP A 108 19.64 -19.34 11.32
N THR A 109 20.08 -18.09 11.22
CA THR A 109 20.35 -17.25 12.39
C THR A 109 19.65 -15.92 12.21
N MET A 110 18.73 -15.61 13.13
CA MET A 110 17.98 -14.35 13.14
C MET A 110 18.48 -13.39 14.22
N LYS A 111 18.72 -12.14 13.83
CA LYS A 111 19.15 -11.06 14.73
C LYS A 111 18.48 -9.75 14.33
N GLU A 112 18.32 -8.85 15.30
CA GLU A 112 17.99 -7.46 15.00
C GLU A 112 19.08 -6.84 14.12
N CYS A 113 18.69 -6.04 13.14
CA CYS A 113 19.58 -5.39 12.20
C CYS A 113 19.21 -3.91 12.02
N ARG A 114 20.16 -3.15 11.47
CA ARG A 114 19.93 -1.78 11.01
C ARG A 114 19.98 -1.75 9.49
N ILE A 115 19.03 -1.02 8.92
CA ILE A 115 18.98 -0.75 7.48
C ILE A 115 19.50 0.67 7.24
N SER A 116 20.48 0.82 6.34
CA SER A 116 21.00 2.13 5.98
C SER A 116 19.95 2.97 5.23
N LYS A 117 20.21 4.27 5.04
CA LYS A 117 19.34 5.14 4.23
C LYS A 117 19.21 4.64 2.79
N GLU A 118 20.19 3.91 2.29
CA GLU A 118 20.25 3.33 0.95
C GLU A 118 19.63 1.91 0.90
N GLY A 119 19.17 1.39 2.03
CA GLY A 119 18.56 0.06 2.11
C GLY A 119 19.54 -1.08 2.40
N LEU A 120 20.79 -0.80 2.77
CA LEU A 120 21.79 -1.83 3.08
C LEU A 120 21.58 -2.40 4.49
N CYS A 121 21.38 -3.71 4.60
CA CYS A 121 21.30 -4.42 5.87
C CYS A 121 22.70 -4.64 6.47
N ASN A 122 22.93 -4.17 7.70
CA ASN A 122 24.22 -4.33 8.38
C ASN A 122 24.54 -5.77 8.84
N ASN A 123 23.54 -6.68 8.86
CA ASN A 123 23.73 -8.05 9.32
C ASN A 123 24.14 -9.00 8.17
N CYS A 124 23.50 -8.88 7.00
CA CYS A 124 23.75 -9.77 5.86
C CYS A 124 24.45 -9.09 4.66
N GLY A 125 24.59 -7.76 4.70
CA GLY A 125 25.20 -6.98 3.61
C GLY A 125 24.36 -6.92 2.33
N LYS A 126 23.07 -7.29 2.37
CA LYS A 126 22.16 -7.22 1.21
C LYS A 126 21.39 -5.91 1.21
N TYR A 127 21.11 -5.41 0.01
CA TYR A 127 20.17 -4.31 -0.19
C TYR A 127 18.75 -4.84 -0.15
N LEU A 128 17.88 -4.11 0.54
CA LEU A 128 16.44 -4.32 0.47
C LEU A 128 15.89 -3.89 -0.89
N ASP A 129 14.84 -4.55 -1.34
CA ASP A 129 14.12 -4.21 -2.57
C ASP A 129 13.53 -2.78 -2.45
N PRO A 130 13.76 -1.89 -3.43
CA PRO A 130 13.17 -0.55 -3.48
C PRO A 130 11.63 -0.53 -3.58
N GLY A 131 10.99 -1.65 -3.92
CA GLY A 131 9.56 -1.75 -4.12
C GLY A 131 9.11 -1.23 -5.50
N TYR A 132 10.00 -1.24 -6.49
CA TYR A 132 9.62 -0.87 -7.85
C TYR A 132 8.77 -1.96 -8.50
N LEU A 133 7.76 -1.54 -9.25
CA LEU A 133 7.01 -2.46 -10.10
C LEU A 133 7.89 -2.93 -11.25
N THR A 134 7.87 -4.24 -11.51
CA THR A 134 8.35 -4.82 -12.75
C THR A 134 7.56 -4.25 -13.94
N SER A 135 8.10 -4.40 -15.15
CA SER A 135 7.42 -3.93 -16.37
C SER A 135 6.04 -4.58 -16.54
N ASN A 136 5.90 -5.87 -16.21
CA ASN A 136 4.63 -6.57 -16.30
C ASN A 136 3.63 -6.09 -15.24
N GLU A 137 4.03 -6.06 -13.96
CA GLU A 137 3.18 -5.54 -12.88
C GLU A 137 2.70 -4.11 -13.17
N ARG A 138 3.57 -3.28 -13.75
CA ARG A 138 3.24 -1.90 -14.13
C ARG A 138 2.21 -1.85 -15.25
N GLU A 139 2.40 -2.62 -16.32
CA GLU A 139 1.50 -2.60 -17.47
C GLU A 139 0.11 -3.11 -17.08
N GLU A 140 0.04 -4.23 -16.36
CA GLU A 140 -1.22 -4.80 -15.87
C GLU A 140 -1.95 -3.82 -14.94
N LEU A 141 -1.26 -3.26 -13.94
CA LEU A 141 -1.85 -2.29 -13.02
C LEU A 141 -2.33 -1.03 -13.75
N LYS A 142 -1.53 -0.52 -14.68
CA LYS A 142 -1.87 0.67 -15.47
C LYS A 142 -3.15 0.46 -16.27
N LEU A 143 -3.23 -0.64 -17.02
CA LEU A 143 -4.40 -0.95 -17.85
C LEU A 143 -5.65 -1.16 -17.00
N ASP A 144 -5.52 -1.86 -15.86
CA ASP A 144 -6.63 -2.08 -14.94
C ASP A 144 -7.16 -0.76 -14.33
N ILE A 145 -6.25 0.14 -13.91
CA ILE A 145 -6.63 1.48 -13.43
C ILE A 145 -7.38 2.26 -14.51
N LEU A 146 -6.85 2.32 -15.74
CA LEU A 146 -7.48 3.07 -16.84
C LEU A 146 -8.88 2.52 -17.15
N ASN A 147 -8.98 1.21 -17.39
CA ASN A 147 -10.24 0.56 -17.75
C ASN A 147 -11.28 0.68 -16.63
N THR A 148 -10.86 0.48 -15.37
CA THR A 148 -11.76 0.57 -14.21
C THR A 148 -12.32 1.98 -14.06
N ILE A 149 -11.45 3.00 -14.11
CA ILE A 149 -11.87 4.39 -13.90
C ILE A 149 -12.72 4.89 -15.07
N GLU A 150 -12.35 4.58 -16.31
CA GLU A 150 -13.19 4.88 -17.48
C GLU A 150 -14.56 4.19 -17.39
N GLY A 151 -14.59 2.92 -16.96
CA GLY A 151 -15.83 2.19 -16.70
C GLY A 151 -16.73 2.90 -15.67
N ILE A 152 -16.15 3.33 -14.54
CA ILE A 152 -16.85 4.09 -13.50
C ILE A 152 -17.49 5.35 -14.10
N PHE A 153 -16.72 6.20 -14.77
CA PHE A 153 -17.24 7.47 -15.31
C PHE A 153 -18.16 7.30 -16.53
N ASN A 154 -18.00 6.24 -17.33
CA ASN A 154 -18.91 5.94 -18.44
C ASN A 154 -20.26 5.40 -17.96
N SER A 155 -20.29 4.70 -16.82
CA SER A 155 -21.52 4.21 -16.18
C SER A 155 -22.23 5.26 -15.31
N GLU A 156 -21.61 6.41 -15.08
CA GLU A 156 -22.15 7.49 -14.26
C GLU A 156 -23.36 8.15 -14.94
N GLY A 157 -24.51 8.12 -14.26
CA GLY A 157 -25.76 8.69 -14.78
C GLY A 157 -25.79 10.22 -14.73
N LYS A 158 -24.92 10.84 -13.94
CA LYS A 158 -24.80 12.29 -13.86
C LYS A 158 -23.97 12.85 -15.01
N ALA A 159 -24.63 13.35 -16.06
CA ALA A 159 -24.00 13.91 -17.25
C ALA A 159 -22.84 14.90 -16.94
N GLY A 160 -23.00 15.75 -15.93
CA GLY A 160 -21.97 16.72 -15.53
C GLY A 160 -20.68 16.08 -15.01
N LYS A 161 -20.76 14.95 -14.29
CA LYS A 161 -19.56 14.22 -13.82
C LYS A 161 -18.79 13.61 -14.99
N ARG A 162 -19.52 12.95 -15.91
CA ARG A 162 -18.92 12.37 -17.12
C ARG A 162 -18.26 13.44 -18.00
N GLU A 163 -18.91 14.57 -18.20
CA GLU A 163 -18.34 15.68 -18.98
C GLU A 163 -17.04 16.22 -18.36
N ARG A 164 -17.00 16.38 -17.03
CA ARG A 164 -15.78 16.80 -16.33
C ARG A 164 -14.65 15.80 -16.42
N PHE A 165 -14.96 14.50 -16.34
CA PHE A 165 -13.96 13.48 -16.59
C PHE A 165 -13.44 13.55 -18.04
N CYS A 166 -14.29 13.74 -19.04
CA CYS A 166 -13.84 13.95 -20.43
C CYS A 166 -12.92 15.17 -20.58
N LYS A 167 -13.24 16.28 -19.90
CA LYS A 167 -12.38 17.47 -19.84
C LYS A 167 -11.03 17.14 -19.19
N PHE A 168 -11.02 16.34 -18.13
CA PHE A 168 -9.80 15.89 -17.49
C PHE A 168 -8.93 15.02 -18.39
N VAL A 169 -9.52 14.02 -19.06
CA VAL A 169 -8.79 13.17 -20.02
C VAL A 169 -8.16 14.03 -21.12
N THR A 170 -8.90 15.03 -21.62
CA THR A 170 -8.39 15.98 -22.62
C THR A 170 -7.23 16.82 -22.06
N PHE A 171 -7.38 17.35 -20.85
CA PHE A 171 -6.35 18.08 -20.13
C PHE A 171 -5.08 17.27 -19.96
N ILE A 172 -5.15 16.03 -19.44
CA ILE A 172 -3.99 15.16 -19.22
C ILE A 172 -3.26 14.82 -20.53
N LYS A 173 -3.99 14.64 -21.63
CA LYS A 173 -3.40 14.39 -22.96
C LYS A 173 -2.66 15.61 -23.53
N GLN A 174 -3.09 16.82 -23.17
CA GLN A 174 -2.47 18.07 -23.62
C GLN A 174 -1.36 18.53 -22.68
N CYS A 175 -1.42 18.13 -21.40
CA CYS A 175 -0.42 18.44 -20.41
C CYS A 175 0.91 17.75 -20.69
N SER A 176 1.99 18.44 -20.35
CA SER A 176 3.30 17.79 -20.30
C SER A 176 3.30 16.79 -19.14
N PRO A 177 3.75 15.53 -19.35
CA PRO A 177 3.93 14.58 -18.27
C PRO A 177 4.75 15.21 -17.13
N CYS A 178 4.24 15.08 -15.91
CA CYS A 178 4.85 15.68 -14.74
C CYS A 178 5.72 14.67 -13.98
N ASP A 179 6.67 15.17 -13.19
CA ASP A 179 7.44 14.35 -12.26
C ASP A 179 6.68 14.08 -10.96
N VAL A 180 5.78 14.99 -10.59
CA VAL A 180 5.07 14.97 -9.31
C VAL A 180 3.61 15.37 -9.48
N ILE A 181 2.71 14.52 -8.95
CA ILE A 181 1.29 14.81 -8.78
C ILE A 181 1.05 15.12 -7.30
N ILE A 182 0.50 16.29 -6.99
CA ILE A 182 0.14 16.71 -5.65
C ILE A 182 -1.37 16.59 -5.48
N ASP A 183 -1.77 15.82 -4.47
CA ASP A 183 -3.13 15.80 -3.95
C ASP A 183 -3.39 17.08 -3.16
N GLY A 184 -3.94 18.08 -3.84
CA GLY A 184 -4.14 19.41 -3.29
C GLY A 184 -5.12 19.42 -2.13
N MET A 185 -6.10 18.51 -2.10
CA MET A 185 -7.07 18.44 -1.00
C MET A 185 -6.45 17.82 0.25
N SER A 186 -5.76 16.69 0.11
CA SER A 186 -5.06 16.06 1.23
C SER A 186 -3.98 16.96 1.81
N ILE A 187 -3.20 17.65 0.97
CA ILE A 187 -2.15 18.58 1.41
C ILE A 187 -2.68 19.90 1.95
N GLY A 188 -3.74 20.45 1.35
CA GLY A 188 -4.30 21.75 1.76
C GLY A 188 -5.09 21.67 3.06
N LEU A 189 -5.75 20.55 3.37
CA LEU A 189 -6.50 20.41 4.62
C LEU A 189 -5.56 20.26 5.81
N SER A 190 -5.40 21.29 6.67
CA SER A 190 -4.56 21.16 7.86
C SER A 190 -5.17 20.18 8.88
N SER A 191 -4.33 19.32 9.45
CA SER A 191 -4.68 18.44 10.58
C SER A 191 -4.54 19.11 11.96
N SER A 192 -4.14 20.39 12.04
CA SER A 192 -3.74 21.02 13.30
C SER A 192 -4.88 21.71 14.09
N VAL A 193 -5.30 21.03 15.17
CA VAL A 193 -5.46 21.48 16.58
C VAL A 193 -6.70 22.24 17.07
N GLN A 194 -7.70 22.60 16.26
CA GLN A 194 -9.02 22.95 16.83
C GLN A 194 -10.13 22.20 16.09
N LYS A 195 -10.73 21.23 16.80
CA LYS A 195 -11.77 20.29 16.37
C LYS A 195 -13.05 20.93 15.78
N GLN A 196 -13.07 22.23 15.48
CA GLN A 196 -14.27 22.94 15.06
C GLN A 196 -14.22 23.58 13.67
N LYS A 197 -13.06 23.80 13.01
CA LYS A 197 -13.03 24.24 11.59
C LYS A 197 -11.82 23.69 10.84
N LYS A 198 -12.02 22.63 10.03
CA LYS A 198 -11.07 22.25 8.97
C LYS A 198 -10.97 23.43 8.01
N ARG A 199 -9.88 24.20 8.04
CA ARG A 199 -9.63 25.29 7.08
C ARG A 199 -8.60 24.81 6.07
N PHE A 200 -8.90 25.05 4.79
CA PHE A 200 -7.95 24.82 3.72
C PHE A 200 -6.79 25.83 3.83
N ASN A 201 -5.56 25.32 3.89
CA ASN A 201 -4.34 26.10 4.01
C ASN A 201 -3.62 26.16 2.66
N PHE A 202 -3.96 27.20 1.90
CA PHE A 202 -3.35 27.49 0.59
C PHE A 202 -1.83 27.69 0.66
N ASN A 203 -1.33 28.23 1.77
CA ASN A 203 0.10 28.51 1.95
C ASN A 203 0.92 27.20 2.05
N ILE A 204 0.40 26.17 2.71
CA ILE A 204 1.08 24.86 2.74
C ILE A 204 1.15 24.27 1.33
N LEU A 205 0.04 24.31 0.60
CA LEU A 205 0.00 23.77 -0.77
C LEU A 205 0.97 24.51 -1.70
N LEU A 206 1.01 25.85 -1.64
CA LEU A 206 1.97 26.67 -2.37
C LEU A 206 3.42 26.29 -2.02
N LYS A 207 3.77 26.22 -0.73
CA LYS A 207 5.12 25.85 -0.31
C LYS A 207 5.51 24.44 -0.78
N VAL A 208 4.58 23.49 -0.76
CA VAL A 208 4.82 22.12 -1.24
C VAL A 208 5.03 22.10 -2.76
N SER A 209 4.21 22.81 -3.53
CA SER A 209 4.42 22.91 -4.99
C SER A 209 5.74 23.60 -5.33
N ASP A 210 6.05 24.71 -4.65
CA ASP A 210 7.25 25.50 -4.92
C ASP A 210 8.53 24.73 -4.58
N HIS A 211 8.50 23.88 -3.56
CA HIS A 211 9.60 22.99 -3.23
C HIS A 211 10.02 22.12 -4.43
N PHE A 212 9.05 21.54 -5.14
CA PHE A 212 9.35 20.70 -6.31
C PHE A 212 9.72 21.52 -7.54
N ILE A 213 9.09 22.69 -7.75
CA ILE A 213 9.46 23.61 -8.83
C ILE A 213 10.92 24.09 -8.66
N GLN A 214 11.35 24.40 -7.45
CA GLN A 214 12.74 24.79 -7.14
C GLN A 214 13.75 23.66 -7.38
N GLN A 215 13.28 22.41 -7.46
CA GLN A 215 14.07 21.23 -7.83
C GLN A 215 13.95 20.90 -9.33
N GLU A 216 13.47 21.84 -10.14
CA GLU A 216 13.26 21.70 -11.59
C GLU A 216 12.31 20.56 -11.95
N ARG A 217 11.38 20.21 -11.06
CA ARG A 217 10.35 19.19 -11.31
C ARG A 217 9.12 19.80 -11.96
N LYS A 218 8.54 19.08 -12.91
CA LYS A 218 7.21 19.38 -13.46
C LYS A 218 6.16 18.92 -12.45
N VAL A 219 5.23 19.80 -12.11
CA VAL A 219 4.23 19.57 -11.06
C VAL A 219 2.82 19.66 -11.64
N LEU A 220 1.98 18.67 -11.30
CA LEU A 220 0.53 18.74 -11.43
C LEU A 220 -0.10 18.82 -10.04
N VAL A 221 -0.97 19.79 -9.79
CA VAL A 221 -1.80 19.84 -8.57
C VAL A 221 -3.24 19.49 -8.92
N LEU A 222 -3.77 18.42 -8.31
CA LEU A 222 -5.19 18.07 -8.40
C LEU A 222 -5.94 18.66 -7.21
N LEU A 223 -7.02 19.38 -7.51
CA LEU A 223 -7.74 20.21 -6.55
C LEU A 223 -9.21 19.89 -6.54
N ASN A 224 -9.80 19.94 -5.37
CA ASN A 224 -11.24 19.84 -5.19
C ASN A 224 -11.71 21.00 -4.33
N THR A 225 -11.75 22.15 -4.99
CA THR A 225 -12.13 23.40 -4.35
C THR A 225 -12.84 24.29 -5.36
N SER A 226 -13.82 25.04 -4.87
CA SER A 226 -14.46 26.09 -5.65
C SER A 226 -13.58 27.34 -5.80
N ILE A 227 -12.44 27.39 -5.11
CA ILE A 227 -11.52 28.53 -5.12
C ILE A 227 -10.56 28.40 -6.31
N PRO A 228 -10.53 29.38 -7.23
CA PRO A 228 -9.56 29.39 -8.32
C PRO A 228 -8.12 29.33 -7.77
N PRO A 229 -7.24 28.50 -8.34
CA PRO A 229 -5.90 28.31 -7.80
C PRO A 229 -4.92 29.39 -8.28
N SER A 230 -5.35 30.65 -8.31
CA SER A 230 -4.52 31.81 -8.67
C SER A 230 -3.35 32.05 -7.70
N PHE A 231 -3.35 31.38 -6.55
CA PHE A 231 -2.25 31.41 -5.59
C PHE A 231 -1.10 30.48 -5.98
N LEU A 232 -1.30 29.53 -6.90
CA LEU A 232 -0.23 28.65 -7.38
C LEU A 232 0.69 29.41 -8.36
N SER A 233 1.95 29.00 -8.41
CA SER A 233 2.90 29.53 -9.39
C SER A 233 2.46 29.18 -10.83
N ASN A 234 2.78 30.07 -11.78
CA ASN A 234 2.50 29.85 -13.21
C ASN A 234 3.18 28.60 -13.80
N ASN A 235 4.21 28.07 -13.13
CA ASN A 235 4.92 26.86 -13.54
C ASN A 235 4.23 25.56 -13.08
N VAL A 236 3.11 25.67 -12.36
CA VAL A 236 2.33 24.54 -11.85
C VAL A 236 1.16 24.28 -12.78
N GLN A 237 1.08 23.06 -13.32
CA GLN A 237 -0.14 22.60 -13.99
C GLN A 237 -1.17 22.25 -12.90
N TYR A 238 -2.44 22.55 -13.13
CA TYR A 238 -3.49 22.17 -12.18
C TYR A 238 -4.77 21.75 -12.88
N PHE A 239 -5.54 20.91 -12.20
CA PHE A 239 -6.91 20.59 -12.60
C PHE A 239 -7.82 20.56 -11.38
N VAL A 240 -9.02 21.13 -11.54
CA VAL A 240 -10.04 21.17 -10.48
C VAL A 240 -11.07 20.07 -10.76
N SER A 241 -11.07 19.03 -9.94
CA SER A 241 -11.97 17.89 -9.98
C SER A 241 -13.29 18.13 -9.21
N ASP A 242 -14.14 17.11 -9.22
CA ASP A 242 -15.40 17.08 -8.50
C ASP A 242 -15.25 16.70 -7.02
N VAL A 243 -16.20 17.15 -6.21
CA VAL A 243 -16.26 16.78 -4.79
C VAL A 243 -16.38 15.26 -4.62
N GLY A 244 -15.28 14.64 -4.19
CA GLY A 244 -15.25 13.28 -3.66
C GLY A 244 -14.66 12.20 -4.58
N ASP A 245 -14.16 12.56 -5.76
CA ASP A 245 -13.61 11.60 -6.73
C ASP A 245 -12.10 11.80 -7.01
N ASP A 246 -11.42 12.70 -6.29
CA ASP A 246 -10.04 13.16 -6.55
C ASP A 246 -9.03 12.03 -6.68
N ASP A 247 -9.17 11.01 -5.84
CA ASP A 247 -8.31 9.83 -5.85
C ASP A 247 -8.35 9.10 -7.20
N LEU A 248 -9.51 9.07 -7.87
CA LEU A 248 -9.66 8.49 -9.20
C LEU A 248 -8.93 9.33 -10.26
N TYR A 249 -9.04 10.66 -10.19
CA TYR A 249 -8.30 11.55 -11.09
C TYR A 249 -6.78 11.38 -10.92
N ILE A 250 -6.31 11.27 -9.67
CA ILE A 250 -4.89 11.03 -9.33
C ILE A 250 -4.41 9.69 -9.91
N MET A 251 -5.15 8.61 -9.67
CA MET A 251 -4.80 7.28 -10.17
C MET A 251 -4.80 7.24 -11.70
N TYR A 252 -5.80 7.87 -12.34
CA TYR A 252 -5.89 7.94 -13.79
C TYR A 252 -4.73 8.72 -14.42
N ALA A 253 -4.37 9.90 -13.87
CA ALA A 253 -3.23 10.67 -14.35
C ALA A 253 -1.91 9.90 -14.21
N ASN A 254 -1.70 9.22 -13.08
CA ASN A 254 -0.53 8.35 -12.91
C ASN A 254 -0.50 7.25 -13.98
N ALA A 255 -1.61 6.55 -14.21
CA ALA A 255 -1.68 5.49 -15.20
C ALA A 255 -1.44 6.01 -16.63
N MET A 256 -2.02 7.15 -17.00
CA MET A 256 -1.79 7.80 -18.29
C MET A 256 -0.32 8.14 -18.52
N TRP A 257 0.42 8.46 -17.45
CA TRP A 257 1.86 8.74 -17.48
C TRP A 257 2.70 7.54 -17.01
N ASN A 258 2.23 6.32 -17.31
CA ASN A 258 2.96 5.07 -17.10
C ASN A 258 3.42 4.84 -15.65
N MET A 259 2.63 5.29 -14.68
CA MET A 259 2.90 5.19 -13.24
C MET A 259 4.22 5.86 -12.82
N ALA A 260 4.75 6.76 -13.63
CA ALA A 260 6.05 7.39 -13.42
C ALA A 260 6.05 8.53 -12.37
N PRO A 261 5.02 9.40 -12.28
CA PRO A 261 5.04 10.50 -11.33
C PRO A 261 5.07 10.02 -9.86
N PHE A 262 5.72 10.79 -8.99
CA PHE A 262 5.55 10.63 -7.55
C PHE A 262 4.22 11.25 -7.11
N LEU A 263 3.53 10.61 -6.18
CA LEU A 263 2.32 11.11 -5.55
C LEU A 263 2.66 11.79 -4.22
N VAL A 264 2.29 13.06 -4.08
CA VAL A 264 2.40 13.81 -2.82
C VAL A 264 1.03 13.91 -2.18
N THR A 265 0.81 13.13 -1.13
CA THR A 265 -0.47 13.06 -0.42
C THR A 265 -0.25 12.65 1.05
N ARG A 266 -1.21 12.93 1.92
CA ARG A 266 -1.29 12.35 3.28
C ARG A 266 -2.22 11.13 3.32
N ASP A 267 -2.93 10.86 2.24
CA ASP A 267 -3.89 9.78 2.16
C ASP A 267 -3.17 8.45 1.93
N LYS A 268 -3.80 7.36 2.38
CA LYS A 268 -3.15 6.05 2.37
C LYS A 268 -3.36 5.27 1.08
N PHE A 269 -4.36 5.63 0.27
CA PHE A 269 -4.77 4.94 -0.97
C PHE A 269 -5.00 3.42 -0.87
N ARG A 270 -4.99 2.82 0.33
CA ARG A 270 -5.00 1.36 0.53
C ARG A 270 -6.26 0.70 0.03
N GLU A 271 -7.39 1.39 0.16
CA GLU A 271 -8.71 0.84 -0.13
C GLU A 271 -9.06 0.92 -1.63
N HIS A 272 -8.37 1.79 -2.38
CA HIS A 272 -8.57 1.92 -3.82
C HIS A 272 -8.21 0.65 -4.60
N ARG A 273 -7.37 -0.24 -4.03
CA ARG A 273 -7.12 -1.56 -4.61
C ARG A 273 -8.41 -2.35 -4.83
N PHE A 274 -9.44 -2.17 -4.01
CA PHE A 274 -10.72 -2.90 -4.13
C PHE A 274 -11.56 -2.46 -5.35
N LEU A 275 -11.16 -1.39 -6.04
CA LEU A 275 -11.70 -1.03 -7.35
C LEU A 275 -11.09 -1.90 -8.46
N LEU A 276 -9.88 -2.39 -8.25
CA LEU A 276 -9.04 -3.08 -9.23
C LEU A 276 -9.23 -4.60 -9.17
N ALA A 277 -8.82 -5.28 -10.23
CA ALA A 277 -8.77 -6.73 -10.30
C ALA A 277 -7.85 -7.30 -9.20
N PHE A 278 -8.25 -8.44 -8.61
CA PHE A 278 -7.58 -9.02 -7.43
C PHE A 278 -6.06 -9.22 -7.61
N HIS A 279 -5.62 -9.65 -8.80
CA HIS A 279 -4.20 -9.87 -9.08
C HIS A 279 -3.36 -8.59 -9.01
N ASN A 280 -3.96 -7.42 -9.22
CA ASN A 280 -3.28 -6.12 -9.16
C ASN A 280 -3.23 -5.50 -7.76
N HIS A 281 -3.82 -6.14 -6.74
CA HIS A 281 -3.88 -5.57 -5.39
C HIS A 281 -2.50 -5.40 -4.77
N ALA A 282 -1.64 -6.40 -4.93
CA ALA A 282 -0.26 -6.35 -4.46
C ALA A 282 0.52 -5.24 -5.18
N SER A 283 0.41 -5.17 -6.51
CA SER A 283 1.04 -4.14 -7.35
C SER A 283 0.58 -2.73 -6.95
N HIS A 284 -0.72 -2.51 -6.74
CA HIS A 284 -1.24 -1.23 -6.26
C HIS A 284 -0.63 -0.83 -4.91
N MET A 285 -0.62 -1.77 -3.96
CA MET A 285 -0.07 -1.52 -2.63
C MET A 285 1.43 -1.25 -2.66
N LYS A 286 2.18 -1.97 -3.50
CA LYS A 286 3.60 -1.78 -3.74
C LYS A 286 3.89 -0.41 -4.37
N TRP A 287 3.14 -0.03 -5.41
CA TRP A 287 3.21 1.30 -6.04
C TRP A 287 2.97 2.43 -5.04
N ILE A 288 1.89 2.38 -4.27
CA ILE A 288 1.59 3.41 -3.26
C ILE A 288 2.73 3.55 -2.25
N ARG A 289 3.33 2.44 -1.79
CA ARG A 289 4.45 2.51 -0.83
C ARG A 289 5.72 3.11 -1.44
N SER A 290 6.06 2.77 -2.69
CA SER A 290 7.31 3.19 -3.33
C SER A 290 7.25 4.54 -4.04
N HIS A 291 6.06 4.99 -4.44
CA HIS A 291 5.86 6.23 -5.22
C HIS A 291 5.13 7.34 -4.45
N THR A 292 4.79 7.14 -3.17
CA THR A 292 4.21 8.22 -2.34
C THR A 292 5.29 8.98 -1.56
N ILE A 293 5.22 10.30 -1.62
CA ILE A 293 5.96 11.23 -0.75
C ILE A 293 4.97 11.82 0.25
N ARG A 294 5.15 11.50 1.55
CA ARG A 294 4.33 12.10 2.61
C ARG A 294 4.92 13.41 3.07
N VAL A 295 4.07 14.35 3.43
CA VAL A 295 4.48 15.67 3.92
C VAL A 295 4.03 15.84 5.37
N SER A 296 4.95 16.20 6.26
CA SER A 296 4.65 16.68 7.61
C SER A 296 5.16 18.11 7.79
N VAL A 297 4.63 18.80 8.80
CA VAL A 297 5.12 20.12 9.22
C VAL A 297 5.73 19.98 10.61
N GLU A 298 7.00 20.30 10.74
CA GLU A 298 7.73 20.26 12.01
C GLU A 298 8.38 21.62 12.26
N ARG A 299 8.01 22.31 13.36
CA ARG A 299 8.55 23.64 13.71
C ARG A 299 8.55 24.61 12.51
N ASP A 300 7.42 24.68 11.81
CA ASP A 300 7.19 25.49 10.60
C ASP A 300 7.99 25.11 9.34
N ALA A 301 8.78 24.03 9.38
CA ALA A 301 9.45 23.47 8.21
C ALA A 301 8.65 22.30 7.59
N LEU A 302 8.65 22.23 6.26
CA LEU A 302 8.10 21.07 5.53
C LEU A 302 9.12 19.93 5.55
N ILE A 303 8.68 18.75 6.01
CA ILE A 303 9.47 17.52 5.96
C ILE A 303 8.84 16.56 4.96
N PHE A 304 9.64 16.10 4.01
CA PHE A 304 9.23 15.19 2.94
C PHE A 304 9.75 13.79 3.23
N HIS A 305 8.82 12.87 3.47
CA HIS A 305 9.11 11.48 3.79
C HIS A 305 8.93 10.63 2.54
N ARG A 306 10.05 10.14 2.00
CA ARG A 306 10.08 9.20 0.88
C ARG A 306 10.76 7.91 1.30
N GLN A 307 10.09 6.81 1.02
CA GLN A 307 10.63 5.48 1.21
C GLN A 307 11.68 5.18 0.13
N ARG A 308 12.87 4.69 0.52
CA ARG A 308 13.94 4.27 -0.41
C ARG A 308 13.99 2.75 -0.63
N TYR A 309 13.34 1.99 0.26
CA TYR A 309 13.22 0.53 0.23
C TYR A 309 11.87 0.11 0.79
N ASP A 310 11.24 -0.93 0.24
CA ASP A 310 9.90 -1.34 0.61
C ASP A 310 9.86 -1.92 2.04
N PRO A 311 9.16 -1.30 3.00
CA PRO A 311 9.18 -1.72 4.40
C PRO A 311 8.19 -2.87 4.63
N VAL A 312 8.45 -3.99 3.95
CA VAL A 312 7.64 -5.21 4.02
C VAL A 312 8.51 -6.42 4.33
N VAL A 313 7.89 -7.56 4.62
CA VAL A 313 8.64 -8.82 4.70
C VAL A 313 9.31 -9.07 3.36
N GLN A 314 10.63 -9.21 3.34
CA GLN A 314 11.40 -9.47 2.12
C GLN A 314 12.18 -10.76 2.26
N THR A 315 12.28 -11.51 1.17
CA THR A 315 13.05 -12.75 1.08
C THR A 315 14.02 -12.69 -0.09
N GLY A 316 15.17 -13.32 0.08
CA GLY A 316 16.16 -13.56 -0.95
C GLY A 316 16.81 -14.92 -0.74
N ASN A 317 17.68 -15.33 -1.65
CA ASN A 317 18.23 -16.69 -1.71
C ASN A 317 18.81 -17.22 -0.38
N SER A 318 19.41 -16.33 0.43
CA SER A 318 20.07 -16.68 1.68
C SER A 318 19.68 -15.80 2.86
N SER A 319 18.64 -14.98 2.73
CA SER A 319 18.25 -14.04 3.79
C SER A 319 16.77 -13.68 3.76
N TRP A 320 16.21 -13.46 4.95
CA TRP A 320 14.92 -12.80 5.15
C TRP A 320 15.10 -11.49 5.91
N HIS A 321 14.22 -10.53 5.67
CA HIS A 321 14.13 -9.27 6.38
C HIS A 321 12.70 -9.01 6.85
N PHE A 322 12.57 -8.65 8.12
CA PHE A 322 11.30 -8.57 8.83
C PHE A 322 11.18 -7.21 9.50
N PRO A 323 10.35 -6.30 8.94
CA PRO A 323 10.08 -5.01 9.57
C PRO A 323 8.96 -5.13 10.62
N LEU A 324 9.17 -4.49 11.77
CA LEU A 324 8.22 -4.48 12.87
C LEU A 324 7.46 -3.15 12.96
N VAL A 325 6.31 -3.21 13.63
CA VAL A 325 5.44 -2.04 13.89
C VAL A 325 6.13 -0.92 14.67
N ASP A 326 7.15 -1.23 15.47
CA ASP A 326 7.94 -0.28 16.25
C ASP A 326 9.09 0.37 15.45
N GLY A 327 9.27 -0.03 14.18
CA GLY A 327 10.31 0.46 13.30
C GLY A 327 11.62 -0.33 13.35
N SER A 328 11.74 -1.32 14.24
CA SER A 328 12.88 -2.23 14.26
C SER A 328 12.86 -3.18 13.05
N TRP A 329 14.04 -3.71 12.70
CA TRP A 329 14.22 -4.66 11.62
C TRP A 329 14.94 -5.90 12.13
N PHE A 330 14.50 -7.06 11.69
CA PHE A 330 15.21 -8.32 11.94
C PHE A 330 15.65 -8.93 10.62
N CYS A 331 16.83 -9.55 10.64
CA CYS A 331 17.40 -10.25 9.50
C CYS A 331 17.71 -11.69 9.91
N ALA A 332 17.10 -12.64 9.21
CA ALA A 332 17.51 -14.04 9.25
C ALA A 332 18.43 -14.33 8.08
N ARG A 333 19.56 -14.98 8.33
CA ARG A 333 20.49 -15.41 7.27
C ARG A 333 20.81 -16.89 7.41
N LYS A 334 21.02 -17.57 6.29
CA LYS A 334 21.49 -18.95 6.29
C LYS A 334 22.90 -19.01 6.90
N VAL A 335 23.13 -20.00 7.75
CA VAL A 335 24.46 -20.34 8.26
C VAL A 335 25.09 -21.24 7.22
N VAL A 336 26.22 -20.82 6.66
CA VAL A 336 27.08 -21.71 5.88
C VAL A 336 27.84 -22.54 6.92
N ILE A 337 27.54 -23.84 6.98
CA ILE A 337 28.25 -24.80 7.82
C ILE A 337 29.55 -25.19 7.12
#